data_AF-A0A1C5G1Y9-F1
#
_entry.id   AF-A0A1C5G1Y9-F1
#
_cell.length_a   1.000
_cell.length_b   1.000
_cell.length_c   1.000
_cell.angle_alpha   90.00
_cell.angle_beta   90.00
_cell.angle_gamma   90.00
#
_symmetry.space_group_name_H-M   'P 1'
#
loop_
_entity.id
_entity.type
_entity.pdbx_description
1 polymer ?
#
loop_
_entity_poly.entity_id
_entity_poly.type
_entity_poly.pdbx_seq_one_letter_code
_entity_poly.pdbx_strand_id
1 'polypeptide(L)'
;MLYLDRPAWPWRGRLWSHLISDVSPAELHVFAETLGVSRRGFDRDHYDIPAERFAMAVWLGARVVPSRELVRLLRQAGLRRPKHLARPRPEPPATRPRPEPPATRSPGDAALPVLHPC
;
A
#
# COMPACT_ATOMS: atom_id res chain seq x y z
N MET A 1 21.93 9.83 -0.05
CA MET A 1 21.96 10.95 0.91
C MET A 1 20.56 11.15 1.47
N LEU A 2 20.47 11.62 2.72
CA LEU A 2 19.21 11.83 3.41
C LEU A 2 18.88 13.32 3.54
N TYR A 3 17.62 13.66 3.28
CA TYR A 3 17.15 15.04 3.31
C TYR A 3 15.82 15.13 4.04
N LEU A 4 15.60 16.24 4.74
CA LEU A 4 14.33 16.55 5.38
C LEU A 4 13.96 18.02 5.26
N ASP A 5 12.69 18.34 5.43
CA ASP A 5 12.22 19.71 5.55
C ASP A 5 12.01 20.14 7.01
N ARG A 6 11.90 21.45 7.24
CA ARG A 6 11.56 21.98 8.56
C ARG A 6 10.16 21.52 8.95
N PRO A 7 9.89 21.27 10.25
CA PRO A 7 8.56 20.89 10.69
C PRO A 7 7.57 22.00 10.38
N ALA A 8 6.67 21.74 9.44
CA ALA A 8 5.73 22.75 8.93
C ALA A 8 4.35 22.16 8.63
N TRP A 9 4.24 20.83 8.54
CA TRP A 9 2.97 20.18 8.25
C TRP A 9 2.17 19.92 9.53
N PRO A 10 1.00 20.55 9.74
CA PRO A 10 0.20 20.34 10.93
C PRO A 10 -0.66 19.08 10.80
N TRP A 11 -0.49 18.12 11.72
CA TRP A 11 -1.35 16.94 11.80
C TRP A 11 -1.44 16.40 13.24
N ARG A 12 -2.67 16.13 13.71
CA ARG A 12 -2.99 15.63 15.06
C ARG A 12 -2.34 16.43 16.19
N GLY A 13 -2.37 17.76 16.09
CA GLY A 13 -1.83 18.66 17.12
C GLY A 13 -0.30 18.72 17.18
N ARG A 14 0.39 18.21 16.15
CA ARG A 14 1.86 18.22 16.04
C ARG A 14 2.29 18.72 14.67
N LEU A 15 3.52 19.24 14.61
CA LEU A 15 4.19 19.54 13.35
C LEU A 15 4.99 18.33 12.88
N TRP A 16 5.03 18.17 11.57
CA TRP A 16 5.70 17.05 10.91
C TRP A 16 6.65 17.56 9.83
N SER A 17 7.71 16.77 9.64
CA SER A 17 8.71 16.89 8.59
C SER A 17 8.65 15.67 7.68
N HIS A 18 8.90 15.89 6.41
CA HIS A 18 9.12 14.82 5.44
C HIS A 18 10.61 14.50 5.39
N LEU A 19 10.93 13.20 5.36
CA LEU A 19 12.28 12.66 5.28
C LEU A 19 12.39 11.74 4.06
N ILE A 20 13.40 11.96 3.21
CA ILE A 20 13.63 11.21 1.98
C ILE A 20 15.07 10.70 1.88
N SER A 21 15.27 9.77 0.95
CA SER A 21 16.57 9.42 0.38
C SER A 21 16.57 9.70 -1.12
N ASP A 22 17.69 10.18 -1.65
CA ASP A 22 17.96 10.26 -3.10
C ASP A 22 18.72 9.04 -3.66
N VAL A 23 19.02 8.04 -2.83
CA VAL A 23 19.75 6.83 -3.23
C VAL A 23 18.83 5.61 -3.23
N SER A 24 18.15 5.32 -2.11
CA SER A 24 17.26 4.15 -2.04
C SER A 24 16.26 4.22 -0.87
N PRO A 25 15.10 3.55 -1.00
CA PRO A 25 14.20 3.35 0.14
C PRO A 25 14.84 2.50 1.27
N ALA A 26 15.81 1.63 0.94
CA ALA A 26 16.45 0.76 1.92
C ALA A 26 17.25 1.56 2.96
N GLU A 27 18.10 2.50 2.54
CA GLU A 27 18.84 3.36 3.47
C GLU A 27 17.89 4.25 4.29
N LEU A 28 16.80 4.70 3.66
CA LEU A 28 15.78 5.50 4.33
C LEU A 28 15.10 4.72 5.45
N HIS A 29 14.81 3.43 5.25
CA HIS A 29 14.23 2.57 6.28
C HIS A 29 15.18 2.37 7.46
N VAL A 30 16.46 2.09 7.20
CA VAL A 30 17.47 1.91 8.26
C VAL A 30 17.63 3.19 9.08
N PHE A 31 17.64 4.34 8.41
CA PHE A 31 17.75 5.62 9.09
C PHE A 31 16.50 5.95 9.93
N ALA A 32 15.29 5.67 9.41
CA ALA A 32 14.04 5.85 10.15
C ALA A 32 13.97 4.95 11.39
N GLU A 33 14.44 3.71 11.30
CA GLU A 33 14.56 2.80 12.44
C GLU A 33 15.53 3.33 13.50
N THR A 34 16.67 3.88 13.07
CA THR A 34 17.64 4.54 13.97
C THR A 34 17.04 5.75 14.69
N LEU A 35 16.14 6.48 14.03
CA LEU A 35 15.38 7.58 14.64
C LEU A 35 14.27 7.14 15.60
N GLY A 36 13.95 5.83 15.66
CA GLY A 36 12.81 5.30 16.39
C GLY A 36 11.46 5.61 15.73
N VAL A 37 11.45 5.82 14.41
CA VAL A 37 10.23 6.05 13.62
C VAL A 37 9.69 4.71 13.13
N SER A 38 8.40 4.45 13.40
CA SER A 38 7.74 3.22 12.95
C SER A 38 7.69 3.12 11.42
N ARG A 39 7.82 1.91 10.88
CA ARG A 39 7.56 1.58 9.47
C ARG A 39 6.19 2.08 8.96
N ARG A 40 5.21 2.27 9.85
CA ARG A 40 3.89 2.83 9.50
C ARG A 40 3.94 4.30 9.06
N GLY A 41 5.00 5.02 9.39
CA GLY A 41 5.21 6.41 8.96
C GLY A 41 5.73 6.54 7.52
N PHE A 42 5.93 5.43 6.82
CA PHE A 42 6.40 5.43 5.43
C PHE A 42 5.23 5.58 4.44
N ASP A 43 5.27 6.61 3.58
CA ASP A 43 4.33 6.81 2.46
C ASP A 43 5.07 6.73 1.12
N ARG A 44 5.26 5.50 0.64
CA ARG A 44 5.83 5.07 -0.67
C ARG A 44 7.27 5.48 -0.98
N ASP A 45 7.66 6.73 -0.72
CA ASP A 45 8.96 7.29 -1.08
C ASP A 45 9.54 8.22 0.00
N HIS A 46 8.83 8.44 1.10
CA HIS A 46 9.26 9.29 2.20
C HIS A 46 8.71 8.77 3.55
N TYR A 47 9.30 9.27 4.63
CA TYR A 47 8.74 9.16 5.97
C TYR A 47 8.21 10.49 6.45
N ASP A 48 7.08 10.45 7.16
CA ASP A 48 6.64 11.57 8.00
C ASP A 48 7.20 11.37 9.41
N ILE A 49 8.03 12.31 9.85
CA ILE A 49 8.61 12.31 11.19
C ILE A 49 8.03 13.48 12.00
N PRO A 50 7.74 13.30 13.29
CA PRO A 50 7.21 14.38 14.09
C PRO A 50 8.32 15.35 14.50
N ALA A 51 7.98 16.60 14.79
CA ALA A 51 8.93 17.69 15.03
C ALA A 51 9.99 17.40 16.10
N GLU A 52 9.66 16.58 17.10
CA GLU A 52 10.59 16.21 18.18
C GLU A 52 11.74 15.31 17.69
N ARG A 53 11.57 14.66 16.52
CA ARG A 53 12.63 13.86 15.87
C ARG A 53 13.49 14.67 14.90
N PHE A 54 13.09 15.90 14.56
CA PHE A 54 13.78 16.74 13.58
C PHE A 54 15.24 17.00 13.97
N ALA A 55 15.49 17.44 15.20
CA ALA A 55 16.83 17.76 15.68
C ALA A 55 17.75 16.52 15.65
N MET A 56 17.23 15.36 16.03
CA MET A 56 17.96 14.09 15.98
C MET A 56 18.27 13.67 14.53
N ALA A 57 17.33 13.85 13.60
CA ALA A 57 17.56 13.57 12.20
C ALA A 57 18.70 14.42 11.60
N VAL A 58 18.75 15.71 11.95
CA VAL A 58 19.85 16.58 11.56
C VAL A 58 21.17 16.14 12.19
N TRP A 59 21.16 15.78 13.48
CA TRP A 59 22.34 15.30 14.19
C TRP A 59 22.90 14.00 13.59
N LEU A 60 22.04 13.08 13.15
CA LEU A 60 22.41 11.84 12.44
C LEU A 60 22.85 12.08 10.98
N GLY A 61 22.85 13.32 10.50
CA GLY A 61 23.40 13.69 9.19
C GLY A 61 22.38 13.93 8.08
N ALA A 62 21.07 13.96 8.37
CA ALA A 62 20.09 14.35 7.38
C ALA A 62 20.13 15.87 7.10
N ARG A 63 20.07 16.25 5.82
CA ARG A 63 20.24 17.64 5.38
C ARG A 63 18.91 18.37 5.28
N VAL A 64 18.83 19.54 5.92
CA VAL A 64 17.61 20.36 5.89
C VAL A 64 17.50 21.09 4.55
N VAL A 65 16.42 20.86 3.82
CA VAL A 65 16.09 21.53 2.55
C VAL A 65 14.61 21.90 2.50
N PRO A 66 14.18 22.83 1.64
CA PRO A 66 12.76 23.12 1.47
C PRO A 66 11.99 21.90 0.92
N SER A 67 10.70 21.75 1.26
CA SER A 67 9.88 20.62 0.81
C SER A 67 9.84 20.46 -0.72
N ARG A 68 9.84 21.58 -1.46
CA ARG A 68 9.93 21.59 -2.93
C ARG A 68 11.21 20.93 -3.46
N GLU A 69 12.30 21.04 -2.71
CA GLU A 69 13.58 20.46 -3.05
C GLU A 69 13.58 18.95 -2.82
N LEU A 70 12.93 18.47 -1.76
CA LEU A 70 12.72 17.03 -1.54
C LEU A 70 12.05 16.38 -2.75
N VAL A 71 11.00 16.99 -3.29
CA VAL A 71 10.29 16.48 -4.47
C VAL A 71 11.19 16.48 -5.70
N ARG A 72 12.04 17.50 -5.87
CA ARG A 72 13.01 17.57 -6.98
C ARG A 72 14.05 16.46 -6.89
N LEU A 73 14.63 16.25 -5.71
CA LEU A 73 15.61 15.19 -5.44
C LEU A 73 15.00 13.79 -5.70
N LEU A 74 13.79 13.52 -5.20
CA LEU A 74 13.08 12.27 -5.48
C LEU A 74 12.83 12.04 -6.97
N ARG A 75 12.53 13.08 -7.74
CA ARG A 75 12.33 12.99 -9.19
C ARG A 75 13.64 12.73 -9.92
N GLN A 76 14.70 13.45 -9.57
CA GLN A 76 16.04 13.28 -10.14
C GLN A 76 16.59 11.88 -9.87
N ALA A 77 16.34 11.34 -8.67
CA ALA A 77 16.71 9.98 -8.30
C ALA A 77 15.84 8.89 -8.93
N GLY A 78 14.74 9.23 -9.62
CA GLY A 78 13.78 8.25 -10.14
C GLY A 78 12.98 7.50 -9.06
N LEU A 79 13.00 7.99 -7.82
CA LEU A 79 12.39 7.37 -6.65
C LEU A 79 10.96 7.86 -6.37
N ARG A 80 10.53 8.96 -7.01
CA ARG A 80 9.18 9.53 -6.78
C ARG A 80 8.08 8.52 -7.15
N ARG A 81 7.16 8.27 -6.22
CA ARG A 81 5.96 7.42 -6.40
C ARG A 81 4.67 8.21 -6.11
N PRO A 82 4.08 8.86 -7.13
CA PRO A 82 2.88 9.67 -6.96
C PRO A 82 1.66 8.84 -6.53
N LYS A 83 0.81 9.43 -5.67
CA LYS A 83 -0.47 8.84 -5.19
C LYS A 83 -1.39 8.36 -6.31
N HIS A 84 -1.46 9.11 -7.42
CA HIS A 84 -2.38 8.86 -8.54
C HIS A 84 -1.88 7.84 -9.57
N LEU A 85 -0.61 7.40 -9.49
CA LEU A 85 -0.04 6.38 -10.40
C LEU A 85 -0.04 4.98 -9.78
N ALA A 86 -0.53 4.82 -8.55
CA ALA A 86 -0.79 3.51 -7.98
C ALA A 86 -1.92 2.85 -8.78
N ARG A 87 -1.54 2.00 -9.74
CA ARG A 87 -2.47 1.19 -10.53
C ARG A 87 -3.43 0.50 -9.56
N PRO A 88 -4.76 0.61 -9.75
CA PRO A 88 -5.72 -0.05 -8.88
C PRO A 88 -5.38 -1.54 -8.82
N ARG A 89 -5.53 -2.13 -7.64
CA ARG A 89 -5.36 -3.57 -7.43
C ARG A 89 -6.20 -4.28 -8.51
N PRO A 90 -5.64 -5.23 -9.29
CA PRO A 90 -6.46 -6.00 -10.21
C PRO A 90 -7.59 -6.64 -9.40
N GLU A 91 -8.83 -6.53 -9.88
CA GLU A 91 -9.96 -7.16 -9.23
C GLU A 91 -9.68 -8.65 -9.03
N PRO A 92 -10.04 -9.23 -7.87
CA PRO A 92 -9.93 -10.67 -7.71
C PRO A 92 -10.72 -11.36 -8.84
N PRO A 93 -10.20 -12.45 -9.43
CA PRO A 93 -10.90 -13.14 -10.49
C PRO A 93 -12.30 -13.53 -10.00
N ALA A 94 -13.32 -13.25 -10.82
CA ALA A 94 -14.70 -13.59 -10.52
C ALA A 94 -14.77 -15.07 -10.08
N THR A 95 -15.29 -15.30 -8.88
CA THR A 95 -15.54 -16.63 -8.33
C THR A 95 -16.37 -17.40 -9.35
N ARG A 96 -15.82 -18.49 -9.91
CA ARG A 96 -16.59 -19.36 -10.81
C ARG A 96 -17.87 -19.80 -10.10
N PRO A 97 -19.05 -19.75 -10.74
CA PRO A 97 -20.27 -20.24 -10.12
C PRO A 97 -20.09 -21.73 -9.80
N ARG A 98 -20.57 -22.12 -8.61
CA ARG A 98 -20.58 -23.51 -8.15
C ARG A 98 -21.40 -24.35 -9.15
N PRO A 99 -20.91 -25.49 -9.64
CA PRO A 99 -21.70 -26.33 -10.54
C PRO A 99 -23.00 -26.77 -9.83
N GLU A 100 -24.11 -26.68 -10.55
CA GLU A 100 -25.42 -27.10 -10.05
C GLU A 100 -25.43 -28.62 -9.80
N PRO A 101 -26.09 -29.09 -8.72
CA PRO A 101 -26.25 -30.51 -8.49
C PRO A 101 -27.15 -31.14 -9.57
N PRO A 102 -26.91 -32.41 -9.96
CA PRO A 102 -27.71 -33.05 -10.99
C PRO A 102 -29.17 -33.21 -10.54
N ALA A 103 -30.09 -32.95 -11.47
CA ALA A 103 -31.52 -33.10 -11.26
C ALA A 103 -31.88 -34.55 -10.92
N THR A 104 -32.55 -34.74 -9.79
CA THR A 104 -33.20 -36.01 -9.42
C THR A 104 -34.32 -36.32 -10.42
N ARG A 105 -34.18 -37.42 -11.16
CA ARG A 105 -35.20 -37.93 -12.07
C ARG A 105 -36.27 -38.66 -11.24
N SER A 106 -37.49 -38.10 -11.18
CA SER A 106 -38.64 -38.81 -10.60
C SER A 106 -39.07 -39.98 -11.51
N PRO A 107 -39.45 -41.15 -10.97
CA PRO A 107 -39.96 -42.25 -11.76
C PRO A 107 -41.45 -42.05 -12.02
N GLY A 108 -41.85 -42.06 -13.29
CA GLY A 108 -43.24 -41.95 -13.67
C GLY A 108 -43.43 -42.26 -15.15
N ASP A 109 -43.42 -43.56 -15.50
CA ASP A 109 -44.45 -44.18 -16.33
C ASP A 109 -44.09 -45.67 -16.52
N ALA A 110 -44.89 -46.55 -15.94
CA ALA A 110 -44.93 -47.96 -16.34
C ALA A 110 -46.40 -48.33 -16.51
N ALA A 111 -46.74 -48.46 -17.79
CA ALA A 111 -48.06 -48.73 -18.32
C ALA A 111 -48.72 -49.97 -17.70
N LEU A 112 -50.04 -49.87 -17.59
CA LEU A 112 -50.97 -50.91 -17.15
C LEU A 112 -50.92 -52.14 -18.08
N PRO A 113 -51.04 -53.37 -17.54
CA PRO A 113 -51.08 -54.59 -18.36
C PRO A 113 -52.47 -54.80 -18.98
N VAL A 114 -52.50 -55.02 -20.30
CA VAL A 114 -53.69 -55.49 -21.01
C VAL A 114 -53.73 -57.01 -20.93
N LEU A 115 -54.75 -57.53 -20.25
CA LEU A 115 -55.13 -58.94 -20.20
C LEU A 115 -55.65 -59.40 -21.56
N HIS A 116 -55.20 -60.56 -22.04
CA HIS A 116 -55.88 -61.35 -23.06
C HIS A 116 -56.20 -62.75 -22.48
N PRO A 117 -57.46 -63.22 -22.54
CA PRO A 117 -57.83 -64.54 -22.08
C PRO A 117 -57.92 -65.60 -23.20
N CYS A 118 -57.70 -66.85 -22.77
CA CYS A 118 -57.95 -68.18 -23.37
C CYS A 118 -57.12 -68.61 -24.59
#